data_AF-A0A3D1RJ13-F1
#
_entry.id   AF-A0A3D1RJ13-F1
#
_cell.length_a   1.000
_cell.length_b   1.000
_cell.length_c   1.000
_cell.angle_alpha   90.00
_cell.angle_beta   90.00
_cell.angle_gamma   90.00
#
_symmetry.space_group_name_H-M   'P 1'
#
loop_
_entity.id
_entity.type
_entity.pdbx_description
1 polymer ?
#
loop_
_entity_poly.entity_id
_entity_poly.type
_entity_poly.pdbx_seq_one_letter_code
_entity_poly.pdbx_strand_id
1 'polypeptide(L)'
;MDDYAKLKNKLQLGKSSNIKYIDEKDMDNIENLNVDINLPKADRMLVFLQNVKNPYAFIVNGLKVKFEYSDKGLNINQCIENLIMNRIKT
;
A
#
# COMPACT_ATOMS: atom_id res chain seq x y z
N MET A 1 13.93 17.81 11.80
CA MET A 1 14.77 16.60 11.63
C MET A 1 14.02 15.34 12.06
N ASP A 2 13.17 15.44 13.09
CA ASP A 2 12.38 14.33 13.64
C ASP A 2 11.26 13.82 12.69
N ASP A 3 10.52 14.71 12.03
CA ASP A 3 9.37 14.30 11.19
C ASP A 3 9.76 13.47 9.97
N TYR A 4 10.89 13.80 9.33
CA TYR A 4 11.41 13.01 8.21
C TYR A 4 11.84 11.60 8.67
N ALA A 5 12.50 11.50 9.83
CA ALA A 5 12.91 10.21 10.37
C ALA A 5 11.69 9.34 10.74
N LYS A 6 10.68 9.94 11.37
CA LYS A 6 9.38 9.31 11.67
C LYS A 6 8.70 8.80 10.41
N LEU A 7 8.58 9.65 9.39
CA LEU A 7 7.96 9.27 8.12
C LEU A 7 8.74 8.15 7.43
N LYS A 8 10.07 8.25 7.37
CA LYS A 8 10.93 7.21 6.80
C LYS A 8 10.75 5.87 7.51
N ASN A 9 10.69 5.86 8.84
CA ASN A 9 10.47 4.65 9.62
C ASN A 9 9.09 4.03 9.34
N LYS A 10 8.02 4.86 9.33
CA LYS A 10 6.66 4.44 8.97
C LYS A 10 6.61 3.78 7.59
N LEU A 11 7.27 4.37 6.59
CA LEU A 11 7.34 3.81 5.24
C LEU A 11 8.08 2.48 5.20
N GLN A 12 9.20 2.35 5.93
CA GLN A 12 9.97 1.10 6.00
C GLN A 12 9.17 -0.03 6.67
N LEU A 13 8.53 0.26 7.80
CA LEU A 13 7.70 -0.71 8.53
C LEU A 13 6.48 -1.14 7.72
N GLY A 14 5.76 -0.19 7.12
CA GLY A 14 4.59 -0.49 6.27
C GLY A 14 4.96 -1.38 5.08
N LYS A 15 6.10 -1.09 4.43
CA LYS A 15 6.59 -1.87 3.29
C LYS A 15 6.94 -3.31 3.67
N SER A 16 7.63 -3.53 4.80
CA SER A 16 8.07 -4.86 5.24
C SER A 16 6.98 -5.69 5.93
N SER A 17 5.87 -5.08 6.32
CA SER A 17 4.78 -5.75 7.03
C SER A 17 4.11 -6.85 6.19
N ASN A 18 3.87 -8.02 6.76
CA ASN A 18 3.09 -9.07 6.10
C ASN A 18 1.60 -8.83 6.34
N ILE A 19 0.82 -8.76 5.26
CA ILE A 19 -0.62 -8.46 5.31
C ILE A 19 -1.42 -9.37 6.25
N LYS A 20 -0.98 -10.62 6.43
CA LYS A 20 -1.62 -11.60 7.32
C LYS A 20 -1.60 -11.19 8.80
N TYR A 21 -0.65 -10.34 9.18
CA TYR A 21 -0.43 -9.94 10.57
C TYR A 21 -0.74 -8.46 10.83
N ILE A 22 -1.31 -7.75 9.85
CA ILE A 22 -1.76 -6.37 10.05
C ILE A 22 -3.19 -6.40 10.61
N ASP A 23 -3.38 -5.76 11.75
CA ASP A 23 -4.69 -5.57 12.39
C ASP A 23 -5.52 -4.56 11.57
N GLU A 24 -6.82 -4.77 11.47
CA GLU A 24 -7.73 -3.88 10.71
C GLU A 24 -7.75 -2.47 11.31
N LYS A 25 -7.58 -2.35 12.63
CA LYS A 25 -7.52 -1.03 13.28
C LYS A 25 -6.33 -0.19 12.81
N ASP A 26 -5.27 -0.84 12.31
CA ASP A 26 -4.04 -0.22 11.83
C ASP A 26 -4.09 0.07 10.31
N MET A 27 -5.27 -0.15 9.69
CA MET A 27 -5.54 0.11 8.28
C MET A 27 -6.65 1.17 8.16
N ASP A 28 -6.57 1.97 7.12
CA ASP A 28 -7.65 2.87 6.75
C ASP A 28 -8.53 2.22 5.69
N ASN A 29 -9.84 2.49 5.72
CA ASN A 29 -10.70 2.21 4.58
C ASN A 29 -10.44 3.27 3.52
N ILE A 30 -10.05 2.83 2.32
CA ILE A 30 -9.71 3.72 1.21
C ILE A 30 -10.88 4.63 0.80
N GLU A 31 -12.12 4.17 0.97
CA GLU A 31 -13.33 4.94 0.65
C GLU A 31 -13.52 6.16 1.55
N ASN A 32 -12.92 6.14 2.74
CA ASN A 32 -13.01 7.23 3.71
C ASN A 32 -11.87 8.24 3.57
N LEU A 33 -10.90 7.99 2.69
CA LEU A 33 -9.76 8.87 2.49
C LEU A 33 -10.12 10.02 1.56
N ASN A 34 -9.80 11.23 1.99
CA ASN A 34 -9.95 12.44 1.17
C ASN A 34 -8.58 13.07 0.91
N VAL A 35 -8.33 13.46 -0.34
CA VAL A 35 -7.10 14.13 -0.76
C VAL A 35 -7.47 15.46 -1.38
N ASP A 36 -6.93 16.56 -0.84
CA ASP A 36 -7.16 17.89 -1.39
C ASP A 36 -6.47 18.03 -2.76
N ILE A 37 -7.28 18.01 -3.83
CA ILE A 37 -6.79 18.11 -5.21
C ILE A 37 -6.24 19.50 -5.57
N ASN A 38 -6.51 20.53 -4.75
CA ASN A 38 -6.03 21.88 -4.99
C ASN A 38 -4.57 22.08 -4.58
N LEU A 39 -4.04 21.20 -3.72
CA LEU A 39 -2.62 21.22 -3.36
C LEU A 39 -1.75 20.75 -4.54
N PRO A 40 -0.50 21.22 -4.64
CA PRO A 40 0.50 20.66 -5.55
C PRO A 40 0.69 19.15 -5.36
N LYS A 41 1.06 18.43 -6.42
CA LYS A 41 1.18 16.96 -6.39
C LYS A 41 2.07 16.46 -5.24
N ALA A 42 3.22 17.10 -5.01
CA ALA A 42 4.14 16.71 -3.95
C ALA A 42 3.50 16.87 -2.56
N ASP A 43 2.79 17.97 -2.34
CA ASP A 43 2.12 18.26 -1.06
C ASP A 43 0.95 17.31 -0.82
N ARG A 44 0.17 16.99 -1.87
CA ARG A 44 -0.87 15.94 -1.79
C ARG A 44 -0.30 14.60 -1.34
N MET A 45 0.81 14.19 -1.94
CA MET A 45 1.49 12.95 -1.58
C MET A 45 1.99 13.00 -0.13
N LEU A 46 2.61 14.11 0.28
CA LEU A 46 3.14 14.25 1.63
C LEU A 46 2.02 14.19 2.69
N VAL A 47 0.96 14.97 2.51
CA VAL A 47 -0.21 14.99 3.41
C VAL A 47 -0.85 13.60 3.49
N PHE A 48 -1.02 12.91 2.36
CA PHE A 48 -1.52 11.54 2.33
C PHE A 48 -0.63 10.61 3.17
N LEU A 49 0.68 10.59 2.91
CA LEU A 49 1.62 9.70 3.61
C LEU A 49 1.71 9.99 5.12
N GLN A 50 1.51 11.24 5.53
CA GLN A 50 1.47 11.62 6.93
C GLN A 50 0.20 11.12 7.63
N ASN A 51 -0.96 11.23 6.97
CA ASN A 51 -2.27 11.00 7.61
C ASN A 51 -2.72 9.54 7.64
N VAL A 52 -2.38 8.73 6.64
CA VAL A 52 -2.82 7.31 6.61
C VAL A 52 -2.07 6.48 7.64
N LYS A 53 -2.71 5.51 8.29
CA LYS A 53 -2.06 4.64 9.29
C LYS A 53 -0.95 3.81 8.67
N ASN A 54 -1.26 3.10 7.57
CA ASN A 54 -0.31 2.30 6.81
C ASN A 54 -0.36 2.67 5.31
N PRO A 55 0.69 3.31 4.76
CA PRO A 55 0.68 3.76 3.37
C PRO A 55 0.76 2.64 2.33
N TYR A 56 0.93 1.38 2.76
CA TYR A 56 1.00 0.21 1.89
C TYR A 56 -0.18 -0.76 2.06
N ALA A 57 -1.06 -0.58 3.07
CA ALA A 57 -2.11 -1.53 3.37
C ALA A 57 -3.42 -0.83 3.74
N PHE A 58 -4.49 -1.17 3.02
CA PHE A 58 -5.80 -0.54 3.15
C PHE A 58 -6.93 -1.58 3.17
N ILE A 59 -8.05 -1.21 3.78
CA ILE A 59 -9.31 -1.92 3.59
C ILE A 59 -9.94 -1.37 2.30
N VAL A 60 -10.21 -2.25 1.35
CA VAL A 60 -10.88 -1.93 0.09
C VAL A 60 -12.11 -2.83 0.00
N ASN A 61 -13.30 -2.24 0.09
CA ASN A 61 -14.58 -2.95 0.08
C ASN A 61 -14.61 -4.13 1.08
N GLY A 62 -14.12 -3.91 2.31
CA GLY A 62 -14.04 -4.92 3.36
C GLY A 62 -12.89 -5.93 3.23
N LEU A 63 -12.05 -5.83 2.20
CA LEU A 63 -10.91 -6.72 1.99
C LEU A 63 -9.60 -6.04 2.41
N LYS A 64 -8.75 -6.78 3.13
CA LYS A 64 -7.36 -6.36 3.37
C LYS A 64 -6.58 -6.44 2.07
N VAL A 65 -6.09 -5.29 1.60
CA VAL A 65 -5.25 -5.19 0.40
C VAL A 65 -3.92 -4.53 0.77
N LYS A 66 -2.82 -5.18 0.39
CA LYS A 66 -1.47 -4.60 0.47
C LYS A 66 -0.96 -4.32 -0.93
N PHE A 67 -0.42 -3.13 -1.13
CA PHE A 67 0.19 -2.71 -2.37
C PHE A 67 1.69 -2.98 -2.33
N GLU A 68 2.18 -3.74 -3.32
CA GLU A 68 3.60 -4.02 -3.51
C GLU A 68 3.96 -3.79 -4.96
N TYR A 69 5.16 -3.26 -5.19
CA TYR A 69 5.71 -3.07 -6.52
C TYR A 69 6.83 -4.08 -6.72
N SER A 70 6.69 -4.89 -7.77
CA SER A 70 7.76 -5.78 -8.20
C SER A 70 8.74 -5.03 -9.10
N ASP A 71 10.02 -5.29 -8.89
CA ASP A 71 11.14 -4.91 -9.74
C ASP A 71 11.34 -5.86 -10.94
N LYS A 72 10.53 -6.91 -11.05
CA LYS A 72 10.63 -7.93 -12.11
C LYS A 72 10.07 -7.49 -13.46
N GLY A 73 9.48 -6.30 -13.54
CA GLY A 73 8.94 -5.73 -14.79
C GLY A 73 7.71 -6.44 -15.35
N LEU A 74 7.11 -7.38 -14.61
CA LEU A 74 5.91 -8.09 -15.03
C LEU A 74 4.67 -7.24 -14.77
N ASN A 75 3.76 -7.18 -15.75
CA ASN A 75 2.44 -6.58 -15.56
C ASN A 75 1.46 -7.57 -14.90
N ILE A 76 0.31 -7.06 -14.47
CA ILE A 76 -0.69 -7.86 -13.75
C ILE A 76 -1.20 -9.07 -14.56
N ASN A 77 -1.39 -8.92 -15.87
CA ASN A 77 -1.86 -10.01 -16.74
C ASN A 77 -0.82 -11.15 -16.78
N GLN A 78 0.47 -10.80 -16.93
CA GLN A 78 1.56 -11.77 -16.90
C GLN A 78 1.67 -12.47 -15.53
N CYS A 79 1.45 -11.73 -14.43
CA CYS A 79 1.43 -12.32 -13.10
C CYS A 79 0.28 -13.33 -12.93
N ILE A 80 -0.92 -13.01 -13.42
CA ILE A 80 -2.10 -13.90 -13.37
C ILE A 80 -1.87 -15.12 -14.25
N GLU A 81 -1.37 -14.94 -15.47
CA GLU A 81 -1.06 -16.04 -16.39
C GLU A 81 -0.06 -17.01 -15.77
N ASN A 82 1.05 -16.50 -15.21
CA ASN A 82 2.04 -17.32 -14.52
C ASN A 82 1.44 -18.09 -13.33
N LEU A 83 0.55 -17.45 -12.55
CA LEU A 83 -0.13 -18.10 -11.42
C LEU A 83 -1.00 -19.28 -11.88
N ILE A 84 -1.79 -19.08 -12.94
CA ILE A 84 -2.67 -20.12 -13.50
C ILE A 84 -1.83 -21.26 -14.09
N MET A 85 -0.85 -20.94 -14.93
CA MET A 85 -0.01 -21.93 -15.60
C MET A 85 0.81 -22.77 -14.61
N ASN A 86 1.27 -22.18 -13.50
CA ASN A 86 1.98 -22.91 -12.46
C ASN A 86 1.07 -23.84 -11.64
N ARG A 87 -0.24 -23.58 -11.58
CA ARG A 87 -1.20 -24.46 -10.89
C ARG A 87 -1.73 -25.61 -11.75
N ILE A 88 -1.67 -25.49 -13.07
CA ILE A 88 -2.12 -26.53 -14.01
C ILE A 88 -1.03 -27.60 -14.25
N LYS A 89 0.23 -27.25 -14.00
CA LYS A 89 1.39 -28.15 -14.21
C LYS A 89 1.67 -29.12 -13.05
N THR A 90 0.92 -29.02 -11.96
CA THR A 90 0.91 -29.97 -10.84
C THR A 90 -0.25 -30.94 -10.98
#